data_AF-A0A5Q0LCC3-F1
#
_entry.id   AF-A0A5Q0LCC3-F1
#
_cell.length_a   1.000
_cell.length_b   1.000
_cell.length_c   1.000
_cell.angle_alpha   90.00
_cell.angle_beta   90.00
_cell.angle_gamma   90.00
#
_symmetry.space_group_name_H-M   'P 1'
#
loop_
_entity.id
_entity.type
_entity.pdbx_description
1 polymer ?
#
loop_
_entity_poly.entity_id
_entity_poly.type
_entity_poly.pdbx_seq_one_letter_code
_entity_poly.pdbx_strand_id
1 'polypeptide(L)'
;MGAWQPLPEELPAEVRHFVEQVRLLKDSTGLSLVALGARTAYSKSSWQRYLNATQPPPRQAVAALCRVAGLPDAEAERFGVRWELAVRVWPREPAPLRLPVGAPDPGGRDGTHDTHDGHGGHDGARQGVDGGAGAYEEEPTLPWWDLLDEEPPPGPRTGRVLLSAALLVLTLLLVAVAGAVALG
;
A
#
# COMPACT_ATOMS: atom_id res chain seq x y z
N MET A 1 4.63 -8.57 28.85
CA MET A 1 4.86 -8.33 27.40
C MET A 1 4.94 -9.68 26.74
N GLY A 2 4.13 -9.94 25.72
CA GLY A 2 4.12 -11.25 25.04
C GLY A 2 5.36 -11.40 24.19
N ALA A 3 5.97 -12.59 24.19
CA ALA A 3 7.01 -12.91 23.24
C ALA A 3 6.43 -12.76 21.83
N TRP A 4 7.09 -11.95 21.00
CA TRP A 4 6.71 -11.81 19.60
C TRP A 4 6.87 -13.16 18.89
N GLN A 5 6.00 -13.43 17.92
CA GLN A 5 6.23 -14.55 17.01
C GLN A 5 7.57 -14.33 16.28
N PRO A 6 8.34 -15.41 16.05
CA PRO A 6 9.56 -15.31 15.26
C PRO A 6 9.22 -14.74 13.88
N LEU A 7 10.09 -13.88 13.37
CA LEU A 7 9.95 -13.35 12.02
C LEU A 7 10.32 -14.46 11.00
N PRO A 8 9.63 -14.55 9.85
CA PRO A 8 9.98 -15.50 8.79
C PRO A 8 11.48 -15.46 8.45
N GLU A 9 12.11 -16.60 8.20
CA GLU A 9 13.56 -16.70 8.02
C GLU A 9 14.02 -16.06 6.70
N GLU A 10 13.17 -16.11 5.68
CA GLU A 10 13.42 -15.66 4.31
C GLU A 10 13.23 -14.14 4.10
N LEU A 11 13.03 -13.36 5.17
CA LEU A 11 12.88 -11.92 5.06
C LEU A 11 14.21 -11.22 4.71
N PRO A 12 14.20 -10.27 3.74
CA PRO A 12 15.30 -9.35 3.52
C PRO A 12 15.72 -8.64 4.82
N ALA A 13 17.02 -8.37 4.95
CA ALA A 13 17.59 -7.80 6.16
C ALA A 13 16.98 -6.44 6.53
N GLU A 14 16.66 -5.63 5.53
CA GLU A 14 16.03 -4.32 5.65
C GLU A 14 14.63 -4.43 6.27
N VAL A 15 13.83 -5.39 5.79
CA VAL A 15 12.48 -5.66 6.29
C VAL A 15 12.54 -6.17 7.72
N ARG A 16 13.42 -7.14 7.98
CA ARG A 16 13.61 -7.70 9.33
C ARG A 16 13.99 -6.60 10.33
N HIS A 17 15.02 -5.82 10.00
CA HIS A 17 15.49 -4.74 10.86
C HIS A 17 14.38 -3.70 11.09
N PHE A 18 13.66 -3.29 10.05
CA PHE A 18 12.55 -2.37 10.19
C PHE A 18 11.45 -2.89 11.13
N VAL A 19 11.01 -4.14 10.95
CA VAL A 19 9.95 -4.73 11.79
C VAL A 19 10.39 -4.89 13.23
N GLU A 20 11.65 -5.24 13.48
CA GLU A 20 12.22 -5.25 14.83
C GLU A 20 12.18 -3.86 15.49
N GLN A 21 12.55 -2.80 14.76
CA GLN A 21 12.44 -1.44 15.27
C GLN A 21 10.99 -1.03 15.57
N VAL A 22 10.04 -1.45 14.74
CA VAL A 22 8.60 -1.21 14.98
C VAL A 22 8.11 -1.98 16.21
N ARG A 23 8.58 -3.22 16.43
CA ARG A 23 8.27 -4.00 17.64
C ARG A 23 8.80 -3.34 18.90
N LEU A 24 10.06 -2.90 18.88
CA LEU A 24 10.69 -2.17 19.99
C LEU A 24 9.92 -0.87 20.29
N LEU A 25 9.56 -0.13 19.24
CA LEU A 25 8.77 1.09 19.38
C LEU A 25 7.39 0.81 19.96
N LYS A 26 6.72 -0.26 19.52
CA LYS A 26 5.43 -0.64 20.10
C LYS A 26 5.58 -1.08 21.56
N ASP A 27 6.66 -1.75 21.92
CA ASP A 27 6.88 -2.19 23.30
C ASP A 27 7.19 -1.03 24.25
N SER A 28 7.87 0.02 23.77
CA SER A 28 8.10 1.23 24.57
C SER A 28 6.80 1.98 24.92
N THR A 29 5.73 1.82 24.13
CA THR A 29 4.41 2.40 24.45
C THR A 29 3.76 1.76 25.69
N GLY A 30 4.15 0.54 26.06
CA GLY A 30 3.48 -0.25 27.11
C GLY A 30 2.04 -0.66 26.77
N LEU A 31 1.54 -0.38 25.57
CA LEU A 31 0.15 -0.66 25.19
C LEU A 31 -0.05 -2.12 24.76
N SER A 32 -1.24 -2.64 25.07
CA SER A 32 -1.75 -3.84 24.41
C SER A 32 -2.10 -3.54 22.95
N LEU A 33 -2.13 -4.56 22.08
CA LEU A 33 -2.50 -4.37 20.68
C LEU A 33 -3.92 -3.82 20.50
N VAL A 34 -4.84 -4.15 21.41
CA VAL A 34 -6.21 -3.61 21.43
C VAL A 34 -6.18 -2.11 21.75
N ALA A 35 -5.44 -1.71 22.78
CA ALA A 35 -5.31 -0.31 23.17
C ALA A 35 -4.56 0.52 22.11
N LEU A 36 -3.53 -0.05 21.49
CA LEU A 36 -2.84 0.58 20.36
C LEU A 36 -3.81 0.78 19.19
N GLY A 37 -4.62 -0.22 18.88
CA GLY A 37 -5.59 -0.12 17.79
C GLY A 37 -6.62 0.98 18.01
N ALA A 38 -7.16 1.09 19.22
CA ALA A 38 -8.06 2.17 19.61
C ALA A 38 -7.43 3.57 19.46
N ARG A 39 -6.10 3.70 19.56
CA ARG A 39 -5.37 4.98 19.45
C ARG A 39 -4.86 5.30 18.03
N THR A 40 -4.87 4.34 17.10
CA THR A 40 -4.19 4.48 15.78
C THR A 40 -5.10 4.26 14.58
N ALA A 41 -6.40 4.06 14.78
CA ALA A 41 -7.38 3.75 13.73
C ALA A 41 -7.11 2.43 12.97
N TYR A 42 -6.26 1.56 13.50
CA TYR A 42 -5.99 0.22 12.96
C TYR A 42 -6.48 -0.84 13.94
N SER A 43 -7.05 -1.92 13.44
CA SER A 43 -7.52 -3.01 14.30
C SER A 43 -6.35 -3.79 14.94
N LYS A 44 -6.65 -4.58 15.98
CA LYS A 44 -5.69 -5.53 16.56
C LYS A 44 -5.09 -6.47 15.49
N SER A 45 -5.93 -6.99 14.59
CA SER A 45 -5.48 -7.92 13.55
C SER A 45 -4.59 -7.24 12.53
N SER A 46 -4.88 -6.00 12.13
CA SER A 46 -3.99 -5.18 11.28
C SER A 46 -2.62 -5.03 11.92
N TRP A 47 -2.56 -4.61 13.19
CA TRP A 47 -1.30 -4.48 13.92
C TRP A 47 -0.54 -5.79 14.02
N GLN A 48 -1.24 -6.91 14.24
CA GLN A 48 -0.61 -8.21 14.33
C GLN A 48 0.04 -8.62 12.99
N ARG A 49 -0.61 -8.38 11.85
CA ARG A 49 -0.02 -8.64 10.53
C ARG A 49 1.22 -7.79 10.27
N TYR A 50 1.18 -6.51 10.64
CA TYR A 50 2.31 -5.60 10.46
C TYR A 50 3.51 -5.99 11.32
N LEU A 51 3.25 -6.26 12.61
CA LEU A 51 4.30 -6.62 13.56
C LEU A 51 4.84 -8.03 13.32
N ASN A 52 4.16 -8.88 12.56
CA ASN A 52 4.64 -10.20 12.16
C ASN A 52 5.29 -10.22 10.77
N ALA A 53 5.50 -9.06 10.15
CA ALA A 53 6.00 -8.92 8.78
C ALA A 53 5.14 -9.65 7.72
N THR A 54 3.88 -9.99 8.04
CA THR A 54 2.95 -10.61 7.09
C THR A 54 2.50 -9.61 6.03
N GLN A 55 2.37 -8.34 6.40
CA GLN A 55 2.04 -7.25 5.50
C GLN A 55 2.89 -6.04 5.87
N PRO A 56 3.36 -5.25 4.89
CA PRO A 56 4.01 -3.99 5.22
C PRO A 56 3.00 -3.10 5.97
N PRO A 57 3.39 -2.40 7.04
CA PRO A 57 2.52 -1.41 7.67
C PRO A 57 2.32 -0.21 6.74
N PRO A 58 1.12 0.40 6.66
CA PRO A 58 0.95 1.66 5.96
C PRO A 58 1.80 2.78 6.57
N ARG A 59 2.29 3.73 5.76
CA ARG A 59 3.10 4.86 6.25
C ARG A 59 2.40 5.61 7.38
N GLN A 60 1.10 5.84 7.23
CA GLN A 60 0.29 6.49 8.26
C GLN A 60 0.15 5.66 9.56
N ALA A 61 0.24 4.32 9.49
CA ALA A 61 0.23 3.47 10.67
C ALA A 61 1.54 3.61 11.45
N VAL A 62 2.68 3.61 10.75
CA VAL A 62 4.00 3.87 11.35
C VAL A 62 4.02 5.25 11.99
N ALA A 63 3.56 6.28 11.28
CA ALA A 63 3.48 7.64 11.81
C ALA A 63 2.56 7.74 13.04
N ALA A 64 1.42 7.03 13.04
CA ALA A 64 0.53 6.97 14.19
C ALA A 64 1.18 6.29 15.40
N LEU A 65 1.93 5.21 15.20
CA LEU A 65 2.70 4.58 16.26
C LEU A 65 3.77 5.52 16.83
N CYS A 66 4.51 6.24 15.97
CA CYS A 66 5.50 7.22 16.42
C CYS A 66 4.87 8.30 17.32
N ARG A 67 3.70 8.82 16.93
CA ARG A 67 2.94 9.79 17.75
C ARG A 67 2.49 9.18 19.08
N VAL A 68 1.99 7.95 19.06
CA VAL A 68 1.55 7.24 20.30
C VAL A 68 2.72 7.00 21.25
N ALA A 69 3.91 6.71 20.71
CA ALA A 69 5.14 6.53 21.47
C ALA A 69 5.79 7.84 21.94
N GLY A 70 5.29 9.00 21.50
CA GLY A 70 5.86 10.29 21.87
C GLY A 70 7.24 10.57 21.26
N LEU A 71 7.54 9.98 20.10
CA LEU A 71 8.80 10.23 19.40
C LEU A 71 8.86 11.69 18.90
N PRO A 72 10.03 12.35 18.99
CA PRO A 72 10.27 13.64 18.33
C PRO A 72 10.13 13.54 16.80
N ASP A 73 9.75 14.64 16.15
CA ASP A 73 9.54 14.69 14.69
C ASP A 73 10.77 14.19 13.90
N ALA A 74 11.97 14.59 14.32
CA ALA A 74 13.21 14.15 13.67
C ALA A 74 13.43 12.62 13.74
N GLU A 75 12.94 11.96 14.78
CA GLU A 75 12.99 10.49 14.90
C GLU A 75 11.87 9.82 14.10
N ALA A 76 10.67 10.41 14.10
CA ALA A 76 9.57 9.94 13.29
C ALA A 76 9.92 9.97 11.78
N GLU A 77 10.62 11.01 11.31
CA GLU A 77 11.11 11.09 9.93
C GLU A 77 12.14 10.00 9.62
N ARG A 78 13.05 9.69 10.55
CA ARG A 78 13.98 8.55 10.38
C ARG A 78 13.24 7.22 10.26
N PHE A 79 12.16 7.03 11.03
CA PHE A 79 11.29 5.87 10.89
C PHE A 79 10.59 5.84 9.52
N GLY A 80 10.18 6.99 9.00
CA GLY A 80 9.61 7.13 7.65
C GLY A 80 10.59 6.70 6.56
N VAL A 81 11.83 7.18 6.60
CA VAL A 81 12.87 6.77 5.63
C VAL A 81 13.16 5.28 5.71
N ARG A 82 13.29 4.72 6.92
CA ARG A 82 13.49 3.26 7.09
C ARG A 82 12.31 2.47 6.53
N TRP A 83 11.09 2.96 6.73
CA TRP A 83 9.88 2.36 6.17
C TRP A 83 9.94 2.34 4.64
N GLU A 84 10.34 3.44 3.98
CA GLU A 84 10.45 3.51 2.52
C GLU A 84 11.45 2.48 1.97
N LEU A 85 12.61 2.35 2.61
CA LEU A 85 13.62 1.35 2.22
C LEU A 85 13.10 -0.08 2.39
N ALA A 86 12.43 -0.37 3.51
CA ALA A 86 11.90 -1.69 3.80
C ALA A 86 10.74 -2.09 2.86
N VAL A 87 9.83 -1.16 2.56
CA VAL A 87 8.68 -1.45 1.69
C VAL A 87 9.11 -1.75 0.26
N ARG A 88 10.13 -1.06 -0.28
CA ARG A 88 10.64 -1.32 -1.63
C ARG A 88 11.09 -2.77 -1.84
N VAL A 89 11.70 -3.36 -0.81
CA VAL A 89 12.22 -4.74 -0.86
C VAL A 89 11.31 -5.74 -0.15
N TRP A 90 10.08 -5.35 0.21
CA TRP A 90 9.17 -6.25 0.90
C TRP A 90 8.84 -7.46 0.02
N PRO A 91 8.91 -8.70 0.55
CA PRO A 91 8.56 -9.89 -0.23
C PRO A 91 7.12 -9.81 -0.72
N ARG A 92 6.94 -9.92 -2.04
CA ARG A 92 5.63 -10.04 -2.66
C ARG A 92 5.31 -11.52 -2.78
N GLU A 93 4.11 -11.93 -2.39
CA GLU A 93 3.66 -13.27 -2.74
C GLU A 93 3.62 -13.36 -4.27
N PRO A 94 4.20 -14.41 -4.88
CA PRO A 94 4.07 -14.61 -6.30
C PRO A 94 2.57 -14.70 -6.60
N ALA A 95 2.07 -13.82 -7.45
CA ALA A 95 0.69 -13.84 -7.89
C ALA A 95 0.36 -15.28 -8.33
N PRO A 96 -0.74 -15.89 -7.83
CA PRO A 96 -1.09 -17.23 -8.24
C PRO A 96 -1.17 -17.24 -9.77
N LEU A 97 -0.41 -18.15 -10.39
CA LEU A 97 -0.48 -18.39 -11.83
C LEU A 97 -1.96 -18.58 -12.19
N ARG A 98 -2.53 -17.62 -12.92
CA ARG A 98 -3.86 -17.76 -13.49
C ARG A 98 -3.78 -18.89 -14.51
N LEU A 99 -4.07 -20.12 -14.08
CA LEU A 99 -4.43 -21.18 -15.02
C LEU A 99 -5.71 -20.71 -15.73
N PRO A 100 -5.74 -20.68 -17.07
CA PRO A 100 -6.96 -20.32 -17.78
C PRO A 100 -8.06 -21.32 -17.40
N VAL A 101 -9.02 -20.86 -16.61
CA VAL A 101 -10.27 -21.58 -16.38
C VAL A 101 -11.09 -21.49 -17.67
N GLY A 102 -11.32 -22.64 -18.29
CA GLY A 102 -12.34 -22.85 -19.30
C GLY A 102 -12.10 -22.20 -20.66
N ALA A 103 -11.34 -22.87 -21.53
CA ALA A 103 -11.64 -22.77 -22.96
C ALA A 103 -13.07 -23.34 -23.17
N PRO A 104 -14.00 -22.61 -23.82
CA PRO A 104 -15.27 -23.20 -24.21
C PRO A 104 -14.99 -24.30 -25.25
N ASP A 105 -15.44 -25.52 -24.94
CA ASP A 105 -15.43 -26.65 -25.85
C ASP A 105 -16.20 -26.27 -27.14
N PRO A 106 -15.54 -26.21 -28.32
CA PRO A 106 -16.24 -26.02 -29.58
C PRO A 106 -16.71 -27.39 -30.11
N GLY A 107 -17.54 -28.06 -29.32
CA GLY A 107 -18.11 -29.39 -29.63
C GLY A 107 -19.56 -29.32 -30.07
N GLY A 108 -19.88 -28.45 -31.03
CA GLY A 108 -21.22 -28.34 -31.60
C GLY A 108 -21.42 -29.19 -32.86
N ARG A 109 -22.47 -30.03 -32.81
CA ARG A 109 -23.23 -30.70 -33.92
C ARG A 109 -22.68 -32.09 -34.29
N ASP A 110 -23.46 -33.17 -34.37
CA ASP A 110 -24.74 -33.41 -35.09
C ASP A 110 -25.45 -34.64 -34.43
N GLY A 111 -26.75 -34.71 -34.18
CA GLY A 111 -27.78 -35.09 -35.17
C GLY A 111 -28.93 -35.90 -34.50
N THR A 112 -30.15 -35.39 -34.67
CA THR A 112 -31.50 -36.00 -34.65
C THR A 112 -31.75 -37.47 -34.26
N HIS A 113 -32.71 -37.68 -33.35
CA HIS A 113 -33.79 -38.68 -33.50
C HIS A 113 -35.07 -38.27 -32.74
N ASP A 114 -36.12 -38.00 -33.54
CA ASP A 114 -37.59 -38.14 -33.38
C ASP A 114 -38.13 -39.04 -32.24
N THR A 115 -39.37 -38.99 -31.71
CA THR A 115 -40.60 -38.16 -31.71
C THR A 115 -41.50 -38.77 -30.60
N HIS A 116 -42.25 -37.98 -29.79
CA HIS A 116 -43.71 -38.15 -29.51
C HIS A 116 -44.21 -37.33 -28.31
N ASP A 117 -45.25 -36.54 -28.61
CA ASP A 117 -46.50 -36.25 -27.89
C ASP A 117 -46.54 -35.64 -26.47
N GLY A 118 -47.25 -34.50 -26.41
CA GLY A 118 -48.32 -34.33 -25.41
C GLY A 118 -48.32 -33.06 -24.57
N HIS A 119 -49.22 -32.14 -24.93
CA HIS A 119 -50.01 -31.24 -24.05
C HIS A 119 -49.36 -30.01 -23.35
N GLY A 120 -49.90 -28.83 -23.69
CA GLY A 120 -50.47 -27.92 -22.68
C GLY A 120 -49.66 -26.69 -22.24
N GLY A 121 -49.89 -25.57 -22.93
CA GLY A 121 -50.05 -24.19 -22.42
C GLY A 121 -49.13 -23.68 -21.31
N HIS A 122 -48.31 -22.67 -21.62
CA HIS A 122 -47.83 -21.70 -20.64
C HIS A 122 -47.58 -20.35 -21.32
N ASP A 123 -48.36 -19.37 -20.88
CA ASP A 123 -48.13 -17.95 -21.05
C ASP A 123 -46.73 -17.59 -20.52
N GLY A 124 -45.97 -16.80 -21.26
CA GLY A 124 -44.63 -16.43 -20.85
C GLY A 124 -43.98 -15.46 -21.82
N ALA A 125 -44.23 -14.17 -21.56
CA ALA A 125 -43.59 -13.04 -22.21
C ALA A 125 -42.08 -13.25 -22.39
N ARG A 126 -41.63 -13.21 -23.64
CA ARG A 126 -40.22 -13.01 -23.99
C ARG A 126 -40.11 -11.63 -24.61
N GLN A 127 -39.81 -10.65 -23.77
CA GLN A 127 -39.18 -9.42 -24.24
C GLN A 127 -37.77 -9.41 -23.66
N GLY A 128 -36.80 -9.50 -24.57
CA GLY A 128 -35.39 -9.57 -24.27
C GLY A 128 -34.96 -8.38 -23.41
N VAL A 129 -34.35 -8.69 -22.28
CA VAL A 129 -33.42 -7.77 -21.64
C VAL A 129 -32.07 -8.17 -22.21
N ASP A 130 -31.60 -7.36 -23.15
CA ASP A 130 -30.26 -7.45 -23.69
C ASP A 130 -29.25 -7.54 -22.54
N GLY A 131 -28.44 -8.59 -22.61
CA GLY A 131 -27.34 -8.87 -21.71
C GLY A 131 -26.31 -7.76 -21.79
N GLY A 132 -26.50 -6.72 -20.99
CA GLY A 132 -25.44 -5.87 -20.50
C GLY A 132 -24.73 -6.58 -19.35
N ALA A 133 -24.14 -7.75 -19.61
CA ALA A 133 -23.11 -8.31 -18.75
C ALA A 133 -21.87 -7.44 -18.93
N GLY A 134 -21.90 -6.26 -18.30
CA GLY A 134 -20.69 -5.52 -17.99
C GLY A 134 -19.87 -6.44 -17.12
N ALA A 135 -18.95 -7.17 -17.74
CA ALA A 135 -17.82 -7.75 -17.06
C ALA A 135 -17.18 -6.57 -16.33
N TYR A 136 -17.46 -6.46 -15.03
CA TYR A 136 -16.45 -5.90 -14.16
C TYR A 136 -15.24 -6.78 -14.45
N GLU A 137 -14.27 -6.24 -15.15
CA GLU A 137 -12.94 -6.81 -15.02
C GLU A 137 -12.70 -6.72 -13.52
N GLU A 138 -12.67 -7.88 -12.86
CA GLU A 138 -12.32 -8.02 -11.46
C GLU A 138 -10.88 -7.51 -11.39
N GLU A 139 -10.74 -6.18 -11.32
CA GLU A 139 -9.50 -5.47 -11.14
C GLU A 139 -8.89 -6.17 -9.94
N PRO A 140 -7.77 -6.89 -10.13
CA PRO A 140 -7.20 -7.69 -9.08
C PRO A 140 -7.10 -6.75 -7.88
N THR A 141 -7.73 -7.10 -6.74
CA THR A 141 -7.58 -6.32 -5.51
C THR A 141 -6.13 -6.45 -5.11
N LEU A 142 -5.29 -5.62 -5.74
CA LEU A 142 -3.89 -5.53 -5.46
C LEU A 142 -3.80 -5.07 -4.02
N PRO A 143 -3.00 -5.76 -3.20
CA PRO A 143 -2.65 -5.25 -1.90
C PRO A 143 -2.21 -3.79 -2.02
N TRP A 144 -2.66 -2.92 -1.10
CA TRP A 144 -2.41 -1.48 -1.21
C TRP A 144 -0.91 -1.11 -1.27
N TRP A 145 -0.02 -2.04 -0.90
CA TRP A 145 1.43 -1.88 -0.99
C TRP A 145 2.03 -2.27 -2.35
N ASP A 146 1.30 -3.02 -3.19
CA ASP A 146 1.69 -3.29 -4.58
C ASP A 146 1.36 -2.09 -5.49
N LEU A 147 0.38 -1.26 -5.09
CA LEU A 147 0.06 0.02 -5.74
C LEU A 147 1.15 1.10 -5.53
N LEU A 148 2.10 0.90 -4.61
CA LEU A 148 3.19 1.86 -4.37
C LEU A 148 4.30 1.82 -5.42
N ASP A 149 4.37 0.74 -6.23
CA ASP A 149 5.33 0.62 -7.33
C ASP A 149 4.87 1.36 -8.61
N GLU A 150 3.60 1.77 -8.66
CA GLU A 150 3.12 2.67 -9.70
C GLU A 150 3.67 4.07 -9.41
N GLU A 151 4.90 4.32 -9.90
CA GLU A 151 5.54 5.63 -9.86
C GLU A 151 4.53 6.69 -10.32
N PRO A 152 4.12 7.63 -9.45
CA PRO A 152 3.24 8.71 -9.87
C PRO A 152 3.93 9.48 -11.01
N PRO A 153 3.18 9.97 -12.03
CA PRO A 153 3.78 10.73 -13.12
C PRO A 153 4.64 11.85 -12.54
N PRO A 154 5.83 12.13 -13.12
CA PRO A 154 6.80 13.04 -12.52
C PRO A 154 6.15 14.40 -12.26
N GLY A 155 5.81 14.65 -11.00
CA GLY A 155 5.24 15.91 -10.55
C GLY A 155 6.35 16.97 -10.47
N PRO A 156 6.14 18.20 -10.96
CA PRO A 156 7.18 19.23 -10.90
C PRO A 156 7.34 19.73 -9.46
N ARG A 157 8.30 19.19 -8.71
CA ARG A 157 8.59 19.60 -7.32
C ARG A 157 10.09 19.68 -7.01
N THR A 158 10.78 20.64 -7.62
CA THR A 158 12.16 21.02 -7.25
C THR A 158 12.50 22.50 -7.44
N GLY A 159 11.66 23.29 -8.11
CA GLY A 159 11.98 24.69 -8.44
C GLY A 159 11.96 25.66 -7.24
N ARG A 160 11.15 25.41 -6.21
CA ARG A 160 10.93 26.37 -5.12
C ARG A 160 12.09 26.47 -4.13
N VAL A 161 12.83 25.38 -3.89
CA VAL A 161 13.96 25.34 -2.96
C VAL A 161 15.21 25.95 -3.59
N LEU A 162 15.41 25.77 -4.90
CA LEU A 162 16.48 26.42 -5.65
C LEU A 162 16.30 27.94 -5.72
N LEU A 163 15.04 28.39 -5.83
CA LEU A 163 14.70 29.81 -5.89
C LEU A 163 14.93 30.51 -4.54
N SER A 164 14.62 29.86 -3.42
CA SER A 164 14.94 30.38 -2.09
C SER A 164 16.44 30.38 -1.80
N ALA A 165 17.19 29.35 -2.21
CA ALA A 165 18.65 29.34 -2.08
C ALA A 165 19.31 30.45 -2.90
N ALA A 166 18.87 30.67 -4.15
CA ALA A 166 19.39 31.74 -5.01
C ALA A 166 19.09 33.14 -4.44
N LEU A 167 17.89 33.36 -3.90
CA LEU A 167 17.53 34.61 -3.22
C LEU A 167 18.42 34.88 -2.01
N LEU A 168 18.69 33.85 -1.18
CA LEU A 168 19.57 34.00 -0.02
C LEU A 168 20.99 34.39 -0.43
N VAL A 169 21.55 33.73 -1.45
CA VAL A 169 22.87 34.08 -1.98
C VAL A 169 22.90 35.52 -2.52
N LEU A 170 21.88 35.93 -3.28
CA LEU A 170 21.77 37.31 -3.79
C LEU A 170 21.71 38.33 -2.65
N THR A 171 20.92 38.06 -1.61
CA THR A 171 20.81 38.96 -0.45
C THR A 171 22.12 39.10 0.30
N LEU A 172 22.87 38.00 0.51
CA LEU A 172 24.20 38.05 1.14
C LEU A 172 25.20 38.86 0.33
N LEU A 173 25.17 38.71 -1.00
CA LEU A 173 26.03 39.48 -1.91
C LEU A 173 25.75 40.98 -1.85
N LEU A 174 24.47 41.38 -1.83
CA LEU A 174 24.08 42.80 -1.71
C LEU A 174 24.53 43.41 -0.38
N VAL A 175 24.39 42.67 0.73
CA VAL A 175 24.85 43.13 2.05
C VAL A 175 26.37 43.32 2.07
N ALA A 176 27.13 42.39 1.48
CA ALA A 176 28.59 42.50 1.41
C ALA A 176 29.06 43.70 0.59
N VAL A 177 28.43 43.95 -0.57
CA VAL A 177 28.74 45.11 -1.42
C VAL A 177 28.39 46.42 -0.72
N ALA A 178 27.22 46.50 -0.08
CA ALA A 178 26.82 47.69 0.67
C ALA A 178 27.76 47.97 1.85
N GLY A 179 28.21 46.93 2.56
CA GLY A 179 29.21 47.05 3.61
C GLY A 179 30.56 47.56 3.09
N ALA A 180 31.02 47.06 1.94
CA ALA A 180 32.28 47.50 1.32
C ALA A 180 32.23 48.97 0.86
N VAL A 181 31.08 49.44 0.37
CA VAL A 181 30.90 50.85 -0.08
C VAL A 181 30.73 51.81 1.10
N ALA A 182 30.17 51.36 2.23
CA ALA A 182 29.98 52.21 3.41
C ALA A 182 31.23 52.35 4.30
N LEU A 183 32.19 51.42 4.19
CA LEU A 183 33.43 51.41 5.00
C LEU A 183 34.69 51.80 4.21
N GLY A 184 34.59 52.01 2.90
CA GLY A 184 35.69 52.50 2.04
C GLY A 184 35.51 53.96 1.70
#